data_AF-B2TRK4-F1
#
_entry.id   AF-B2TRK4-F1
#
_cell.length_a   1.000
_cell.length_b   1.000
_cell.length_c   1.000
_cell.angle_alpha   90.00
_cell.angle_beta   90.00
_cell.angle_gamma   90.00
#
_symmetry.space_group_name_H-M   'P 1'
#
loop_
_entity.id
_entity.type
_entity.pdbx_description
1 polymer ?
#
loop_
_entity_poly.entity_id
_entity_poly.type
_entity_poly.pdbx_seq_one_letter_code
_entity_poly.pdbx_strand_id
1 'polypeptide(L)' 'MTFTSHNRASYIYQHLFRKNIQVKLVSSPNKINISCTQAVKFKEMDKDVVQQELKKNNMYPTAVYRIVRKGKNENYELVE' A
#
# COMPACT_ATOMS: atom_id res chain seq x y z
N MET A 1 0.49 -1.03 1.51
CA MET A 1 1.09 0.20 2.06
C MET A 1 -0.01 1.17 2.46
N THR A 2 0.12 1.86 3.59
CA THR A 2 -0.86 2.83 4.10
C THR A 2 -0.36 4.26 3.95
N PHE A 3 -1.30 5.20 3.84
CA PHE A 3 -1.02 6.62 3.77
C PHE A 3 -1.94 7.39 4.73
N THR A 4 -1.39 8.41 5.40
CA THR A 4 -2.18 9.35 6.22
C THR A 4 -3.14 10.22 5.39
N SER A 5 -2.90 10.35 4.09
CA SER A 5 -3.71 11.20 3.20
C SER A 5 -4.26 10.41 2.02
N HIS A 6 -5.58 10.55 1.80
CA HIS A 6 -6.26 10.01 0.62
C HIS A 6 -5.60 10.47 -0.68
N ASN A 7 -5.26 11.77 -0.77
CA ASN A 7 -4.65 12.34 -1.97
C ASN A 7 -3.30 11.69 -2.30
N ARG A 8 -2.48 11.38 -1.28
CA ARG A 8 -1.20 10.68 -1.46
C ARG A 8 -1.40 9.25 -1.95
N ALA A 9 -2.35 8.51 -1.36
CA ALA A 9 -2.69 7.16 -1.78
C ALA A 9 -3.21 7.12 -3.23
N SER A 10 -4.09 8.06 -3.59
CA SER A 10 -4.65 8.17 -4.94
C SER A 10 -3.60 8.55 -5.97
N TYR A 11 -2.67 9.45 -5.64
CA TYR A 11 -1.58 9.84 -6.54
C TYR A 11 -0.69 8.65 -6.90
N ILE A 12 -0.18 7.92 -5.89
CA ILE A 12 0.71 6.79 -6.17
C ILE A 12 -0.04 5.65 -6.87
N TYR A 13 -1.31 5.42 -6.52
CA TYR A 13 -2.17 4.48 -7.22
C TYR A 13 -2.24 4.80 -8.72
N GLN A 14 -2.52 6.05 -9.09
CA GLN A 14 -2.59 6.46 -10.50
C GLN A 14 -1.24 6.29 -11.20
N HIS A 15 -0.14 6.60 -10.53
CA HIS A 15 1.20 6.46 -11.10
C HIS A 15 1.55 4.99 -11.39
N LEU A 16 1.30 4.10 -10.42
CA LEU A 16 1.54 2.67 -10.56
C LEU A 16 0.60 2.04 -11.60
N PHE A 17 -0.67 2.47 -11.63
CA PHE A 17 -1.66 2.02 -12.60
C PHE A 17 -1.26 2.38 -14.04
N ARG A 18 -0.77 3.61 -14.27
CA ARG A 18 -0.27 4.05 -15.59
C ARG A 18 0.92 3.24 -16.10
N LYS A 19 1.65 2.57 -15.20
CA LYS A 19 2.78 1.69 -15.53
C LYS A 19 2.37 0.21 -15.69
N ASN A 20 1.07 -0.08 -15.76
CA ASN A 20 0.51 -1.43 -15.82
C ASN A 20 0.86 -2.31 -14.60
N ILE A 21 1.18 -1.71 -13.46
CA ILE A 21 1.41 -2.44 -12.21
C ILE A 21 0.06 -2.75 -11.58
N GLN A 22 -0.16 -4.01 -11.20
CA GLN A 22 -1.46 -4.46 -10.68
C GLN A 22 -1.66 -3.99 -9.23
N VAL A 23 -2.21 -2.79 -9.07
CA VAL A 23 -2.49 -2.17 -7.78
C VAL A 23 -3.98 -1.98 -7.54
N LYS A 24 -4.38 -1.92 -6.27
CA LYS A 24 -5.74 -1.60 -5.84
C LYS A 24 -5.70 -0.55 -4.74
N LEU A 25 -6.56 0.46 -4.84
CA LEU A 25 -6.84 1.37 -3.73
C LEU A 25 -7.88 0.71 -2.82
N VAL A 26 -7.59 0.64 -1.52
CA VAL A 26 -8.46 0.04 -0.52
C VAL A 26 -8.49 0.94 0.72
N SER A 27 -9.58 0.91 1.48
CA SER A 27 -9.59 1.54 2.80
C SER A 27 -8.55 0.86 3.70
N SER A 28 -7.77 1.65 4.43
CA SER A 28 -6.84 1.10 5.42
C SER A 28 -7.67 0.41 6.50
N PRO A 29 -7.41 -0.86 6.83
CA PRO A 29 -8.08 -1.52 7.93
C PRO A 29 -7.82 -0.76 9.24
N ASN A 30 -8.88 -0.39 9.97
CA ASN A 30 -8.78 0.34 11.25
C ASN A 30 -7.86 -0.37 12.27
N LYS A 31 -7.71 -1.69 12.15
CA LYS A 31 -6.83 -2.51 12.99
C LYS A 31 -5.33 -2.25 12.78
N ILE A 32 -4.97 -1.59 11.68
CA ILE A 32 -3.58 -1.40 11.26
C ILE A 32 -3.06 -0.03 11.67
N ASN A 33 -3.80 1.04 11.32
CA ASN A 33 -3.44 2.39 11.73
C ASN A 33 -4.68 3.31 11.68
N ILE A 34 -5.11 3.79 12.84
CA ILE A 34 -6.30 4.64 13.02
C ILE A 34 -6.16 6.00 12.29
N SER A 35 -4.92 6.46 12.08
CA SER A 35 -4.62 7.73 11.41
C SER A 35 -4.59 7.65 9.87
N CYS A 36 -4.65 6.44 9.31
CA CYS A 36 -4.63 6.22 7.87
C CYS A 36 -6.03 5.86 7.37
N THR A 37 -6.55 6.59 6.39
CA THR A 37 -7.86 6.32 5.81
C THR A 37 -7.78 5.43 4.56
N GLN A 38 -6.62 5.39 3.91
CA GLN A 38 -6.43 4.71 2.62
C GLN A 38 -5.13 3.91 2.58
N ALA A 39 -5.15 2.86 1.76
CA ALA A 39 -4.04 1.98 1.52
C ALA A 39 -3.99 1.56 0.04
N VAL A 40 -2.78 1.35 -0.45
CA VAL A 40 -2.56 0.74 -1.76
C VAL A 40 -2.09 -0.70 -1.56
N LYS A 41 -2.84 -1.62 -2.14
CA LYS A 41 -2.58 -3.06 -2.15
C LYS A 41 -1.93 -3.43 -3.49
N PHE A 42 -0.83 -4.16 -3.43
CA PHE A 42 -0.07 -4.65 -4.57
C PHE A 42 0.41 -6.07 -4.29
N LYS A 43 0.85 -6.79 -5.32
CA LYS A 43 1.41 -8.15 -5.14
C LYS A 43 2.85 -8.08 -4.65
N GLU A 44 3.27 -9.05 -3.86
CA GLU A 44 4.64 -9.11 -3.33
C GLU A 44 5.70 -9.15 -4.44
N MET A 45 5.40 -9.80 -5.58
CA MET A 45 6.29 -9.82 -6.76
C MET A 45 6.56 -8.43 -7.34
N ASP A 46 5.64 -7.47 -7.15
CA ASP A 46 5.76 -6.10 -7.65
C ASP A 46 6.44 -5.18 -6.62
N LYS A 47 6.85 -5.70 -5.44
CA LYS A 47 7.38 -4.89 -4.32
C LYS A 47 8.57 -4.04 -4.74
N ASP A 48 9.53 -4.62 -5.43
CA ASP A 48 10.76 -3.91 -5.81
C ASP A 48 10.46 -2.77 -6.79
N VAL A 49 9.59 -3.03 -7.76
CA VAL A 49 9.14 -2.01 -8.73
C VAL A 49 8.39 -0.89 -8.00
N VAL A 50 7.48 -1.23 -7.10
CA VAL A 50 6.73 -0.25 -6.30
C VAL A 50 7.66 0.59 -5.43
N GLN A 51 8.64 -0.03 -4.76
CA GLN A 51 9.63 0.69 -3.95
C GLN A 51 10.52 1.62 -4.79
N GLN A 52 10.95 1.20 -5.98
CA GLN A 52 11.70 2.06 -6.89
C GLN A 52 10.88 3.27 -7.34
N GLU A 53 9.61 3.07 -7.68
CA GLU A 53 8.73 4.16 -8.10
C GLU A 53 8.39 5.12 -6.95
N LEU A 54 8.21 4.61 -5.74
CA LEU A 54 8.08 5.44 -4.53
C LEU A 54 9.31 6.34 -4.34
N LYS A 55 10.52 5.76 -4.43
CA LYS A 55 11.78 6.52 -4.33
C LYS A 55 11.91 7.58 -5.43
N LYS A 56 11.60 7.25 -6.69
CA LYS A 56 11.64 8.20 -7.82
C LYS A 56 10.69 9.38 -7.64
N ASN A 57 9.52 9.13 -7.06
CA ASN A 57 8.50 10.16 -6.81
C ASN A 57 8.67 10.84 -5.43
N ASN A 58 9.77 10.56 -4.72
CA ASN A 58 10.05 11.04 -3.36
C ASN A 58 8.87 10.82 -2.39
N MET A 59 8.21 9.68 -2.53
CA MET A 59 7.04 9.28 -1.74
C MET A 59 7.41 8.22 -0.72
N TYR A 60 7.01 8.47 0.52
CA TYR A 60 7.21 7.54 1.63
C TYR A 60 5.85 7.15 2.19
N PRO A 61 5.44 5.87 2.06
CA PRO A 61 4.25 5.40 2.75
C PRO A 61 4.47 5.48 4.26
N THR A 62 3.37 5.61 5.01
CA THR A 62 3.44 5.67 6.48
C THR A 62 3.88 4.33 7.07
N ALA A 63 3.41 3.24 6.46
CA ALA A 63 3.81 1.88 6.81
C ALA A 63 3.46 0.90 5.68
N VAL A 64 4.19 -0.20 5.64
CA VAL A 64 3.97 -1.30 4.70
C VAL A 64 3.62 -2.55 5.50
N TYR A 65 2.48 -3.15 5.15
CA TYR A 65 1.99 -4.36 5.80
C TYR A 65 1.89 -5.50 4.81
N ARG A 66 2.27 -6.69 5.26
CA ARG A 66 2.04 -7.95 4.55
C ARG A 66 0.73 -8.54 5.02
N ILE A 67 -0.11 -8.98 4.07
CA ILE A 67 -1.36 -9.66 4.39
C ILE A 67 -1.05 -11.16 4.55
N VAL A 68 -1.20 -11.67 5.76
CA VAL A 68 -1.00 -13.09 6.09
C VAL A 68 -2.35 -13.73 6.34
N ARG A 69 -2.72 -14.73 5.52
CA ARG A 69 -3.98 -15.45 5.68
C ARG A 69 -3.79 -16.61 6.65
N LYS A 70 -4.49 -16.59 7.78
CA LYS A 70 -4.61 -17.74 8.69
C LYS A 70 -6.07 -18.22 8.66
N GLY A 71 -6.34 -19.20 7.80
CA GLY A 71 -7.70 -19.74 7.59
C GLY A 71 -8.65 -18.69 7.01
N LYS A 72 -9.77 -18.41 7.71
CA LYS A 72 -10.76 -17.39 7.32
C LYS A 72 -10.38 -15.96 7.70
N ASN A 73 -9.32 -15.77 8.50
CA ASN A 73 -8.92 -14.46 9.00
C ASN A 73 -7.74 -13.91 8.20
N GLU A 74 -7.86 -12.65 7.75
CA GLU A 74 -6.74 -11.88 7.21
C GLU A 74 -6.04 -11.16 8.37
N ASN A 75 -4.78 -11.51 8.61
CA ASN A 75 -3.90 -10.82 9.53
C ASN A 75 -2.95 -9.89 8.76
N TYR A 76 -2.43 -8.87 9.44
CA TYR A 76 -1.54 -7.88 8.85
C TYR A 76 -0.27 -7.79 9.68
N GLU A 77 0.87 -8.03 9.05
CA GLU A 77 2.18 -7.96 9.68
C GLU A 77 2.92 -6.72 9.17
N LEU A 78 3.40 -5.88 10.09
CA LEU A 78 4.21 -4.70 9.75
C LEU A 78 5.56 -5.18 9.20
N VAL A 79 5.94 -4.66 8.03
CA VAL A 79 7.19 -4.99 7.35
C VAL A 79 8.17 -3.82 7.43
N GLU A 80 7.69 -2.61 7.17
CA GLU A 80 8.46 -1.35 7.13
C GLU A 80 7.59 -0.19 7.61
#